data_AF-A0A0G1L470-F1
#
_entry.id   AF-A0A0G1L470-F1
#
_cell.length_a   1.000
_cell.length_b   1.000
_cell.length_c   1.000
_cell.angle_alpha   90.00
_cell.angle_beta   90.00
_cell.angle_gamma   90.00
#
_symmetry.space_group_name_H-M   'P 1'
#
loop_
_entity.id
_entity.type
_entity.pdbx_description
1 polymer ?
#
loop_
_entity_poly.entity_id
_entity_poly.type
_entity_poly.pdbx_seq_one_letter_code
_entity_poly.pdbx_strand_id
1 'polypeptide(L)'
;MKKILIIISLFFLLPIITLATVDVSIPDLGSEYGLTYNTDMSSIPAYITRLYQFGIGISGILAVGMIVFGAILYSTSAGQGDRQREGKDMITSALWGILLLFGAYLILKTINPDLVLLREPNAPVFIPHELQPISTYRLAEAQKIRDKFTAAGVGINKPECSNAADTDCTSVYGLPGKTIQDIIAIKNGCNCDVVITGGTEAGHQSHGVGNPMIDLRYNKTVADWIKANFLGNITAICTTDALQQYRHNCNFKETQTHLHIQFKL
;
A
#
# COMPACT_ATOMS: atom_id res chain seq x y z
N MET A 1 14.49 -34.54 -29.53
CA MET A 1 13.95 -33.94 -28.29
C MET A 1 14.95 -33.01 -27.59
N LYS A 2 16.15 -33.47 -27.20
CA LYS A 2 17.15 -32.64 -26.47
C LYS A 2 17.58 -31.35 -27.19
N LYS A 3 17.71 -31.37 -28.52
CA LYS A 3 18.08 -30.19 -29.33
C LYS A 3 16.95 -29.15 -29.45
N ILE A 4 15.70 -29.59 -29.44
CA ILE A 4 14.51 -28.71 -29.51
C ILE A 4 14.28 -28.00 -28.17
N LEU A 5 14.50 -28.70 -27.05
CA LEU A 5 14.46 -28.11 -25.70
C LEU A 5 15.54 -27.03 -25.50
N ILE A 6 16.73 -27.21 -26.07
CA ILE A 6 17.81 -26.21 -26.01
C ILE A 6 17.48 -24.98 -26.86
N ILE A 7 16.91 -25.16 -28.06
CA ILE A 7 16.56 -24.05 -28.94
C ILE A 7 15.39 -23.23 -28.39
N ILE A 8 14.38 -23.87 -27.79
CA ILE A 8 13.26 -23.17 -27.13
C ILE A 8 13.75 -22.40 -25.90
N SER A 9 14.66 -22.99 -25.11
CA SER A 9 15.31 -22.32 -23.98
C SER A 9 16.12 -21.09 -24.44
N LEU A 10 16.92 -21.24 -25.51
CA LEU A 10 17.76 -20.16 -26.05
C LEU A 10 16.93 -19.03 -26.68
N PHE A 11 15.81 -19.38 -27.34
CA PHE A 11 14.87 -18.41 -27.94
C PHE A 11 14.05 -17.65 -26.88
N PHE A 12 13.76 -18.27 -25.73
CA PHE A 12 13.12 -17.59 -24.59
C PHE A 12 14.09 -16.81 -23.70
N LEU A 13 15.38 -17.17 -23.63
CA LEU A 13 16.39 -16.48 -22.83
C LEU A 13 16.87 -15.15 -23.44
N LEU A 14 16.89 -15.02 -24.77
CA LEU A 14 17.31 -13.81 -25.49
C LEU A 14 16.37 -12.58 -25.32
N PRO A 15 15.02 -12.72 -25.31
CA PRO A 15 14.12 -11.58 -25.11
C PRO A 15 14.01 -11.15 -23.63
N ILE A 16 14.40 -11.98 -22.66
CA ILE A 16 14.37 -11.62 -21.22
C ILE A 16 15.31 -10.43 -20.92
N ILE A 17 16.41 -10.30 -21.66
CA ILE A 17 17.38 -9.21 -21.48
C ILE A 17 16.86 -7.88 -22.06
N THR A 18 15.89 -7.92 -22.99
CA THR A 18 15.32 -6.73 -23.64
C THR A 18 13.92 -6.34 -23.15
N LEU A 19 13.23 -7.20 -22.38
CA LEU A 19 11.89 -6.94 -21.83
C LEU A 19 11.86 -6.20 -20.48
N ALA A 20 13.01 -5.74 -19.96
CA ALA A 20 13.06 -4.97 -18.71
C ALA A 20 12.48 -3.54 -18.85
N THR A 21 12.03 -3.13 -20.04
CA THR A 21 11.43 -1.81 -20.32
C THR A 21 9.98 -1.88 -20.81
N VAL A 22 9.36 -3.06 -20.84
CA VAL A 22 7.95 -3.17 -21.22
C VAL A 22 7.08 -2.87 -20.00
N ASP A 23 6.59 -1.63 -19.93
CA ASP A 23 5.47 -1.27 -19.06
C ASP A 23 4.19 -1.92 -19.62
N VAL A 24 3.89 -3.13 -19.15
CA VAL A 24 2.59 -3.76 -19.42
C VAL A 24 1.54 -2.89 -18.74
N SER A 25 0.81 -2.10 -19.54
CA SER A 25 -0.34 -1.32 -19.07
C SER A 25 -1.49 -2.28 -18.76
N ILE A 26 -1.52 -2.80 -17.54
CA ILE A 26 -2.71 -3.47 -17.01
C ILE A 26 -3.72 -2.36 -16.65
N PRO A 27 -5.01 -2.48 -17.03
CA PRO A 27 -6.03 -1.57 -16.56
C PRO A 27 -6.01 -1.52 -15.03
N ASP A 28 -5.92 -0.31 -14.52
CA ASP A 28 -5.77 0.02 -13.12
C ASP A 28 -6.95 -0.52 -12.29
N LEU A 29 -6.76 -1.69 -11.68
CA LEU A 29 -7.64 -2.24 -10.64
C LEU A 29 -7.39 -1.59 -9.27
N GLY A 30 -6.49 -0.61 -9.17
CA GLY A 30 -6.06 0.07 -7.95
C GLY A 30 -6.73 1.42 -7.68
N SER A 31 -7.29 2.10 -8.69
CA SER A 31 -8.02 3.37 -8.50
C SER A 31 -9.25 3.26 -7.60
N GLU A 32 -9.82 2.06 -7.43
CA GLU A 32 -10.95 1.84 -6.52
C GLU A 32 -10.51 1.67 -5.04
N TYR A 33 -9.23 1.37 -4.78
CA TYR A 33 -8.71 1.04 -3.45
C TYR A 33 -7.62 2.01 -2.93
N GLY A 34 -7.37 3.13 -3.62
CA GLY A 34 -6.53 4.22 -3.11
C GLY A 34 -5.06 3.87 -2.89
N LEU A 35 -4.53 2.86 -3.59
CA LEU A 35 -3.12 2.48 -3.49
C LEU A 35 -2.29 3.35 -4.43
N THR A 36 -1.69 4.42 -3.91
CA THR A 36 -0.64 5.17 -4.62
C THR A 36 0.58 4.26 -4.80
N TYR A 37 0.76 3.75 -6.01
CA TYR A 37 1.96 2.99 -6.38
C TYR A 37 3.11 3.97 -6.56
N ASN A 38 3.95 4.11 -5.53
CA ASN A 38 5.15 4.95 -5.63
C ASN A 38 6.09 4.33 -6.68
N THR A 39 6.35 5.07 -7.75
CA THR A 39 7.29 4.73 -8.82
C THR A 39 8.75 4.97 -8.42
N ASP A 40 9.05 5.07 -7.13
CA ASP A 40 10.42 5.19 -6.62
C ASP A 40 11.13 3.83 -6.75
N MET A 41 12.09 3.78 -7.67
CA MET A 41 12.87 2.58 -8.03
C MET A 41 13.80 2.06 -6.92
N SER A 42 13.70 2.60 -5.70
CA SER A 42 14.57 2.31 -4.56
C SER A 42 13.92 1.44 -3.48
N SER A 43 12.66 1.05 -3.65
CA SER A 43 11.93 0.30 -2.63
C SER A 43 11.82 -1.21 -2.94
N ILE A 44 12.10 -2.04 -1.92
CA ILE A 44 12.07 -3.51 -2.03
C ILE A 44 10.67 -4.01 -2.45
N PRO A 45 9.55 -3.53 -1.86
CA PRO A 45 8.21 -3.92 -2.28
C PRO A 45 7.89 -3.62 -3.74
N ALA A 46 8.33 -2.47 -4.27
CA ALA A 46 8.13 -2.14 -5.68
C ALA A 46 8.91 -3.10 -6.60
N TYR A 47 10.13 -3.48 -6.22
CA TYR A 47 10.92 -4.47 -6.96
C TYR A 47 10.27 -5.86 -6.94
N ILE A 48 9.85 -6.36 -5.77
CA ILE A 48 9.20 -7.66 -5.65
C ILE A 48 7.88 -7.70 -6.43
N THR A 49 7.10 -6.62 -6.37
CA THR A 49 5.85 -6.52 -7.12
C THR A 49 6.10 -6.58 -8.63
N ARG A 50 7.11 -5.87 -9.15
CA ARG A 50 7.49 -5.93 -10.57
C ARG A 50 7.97 -7.33 -10.97
N LEU A 51 8.78 -7.98 -10.13
CA LEU A 51 9.26 -9.35 -10.39
C LEU A 51 8.10 -10.35 -10.45
N TYR A 52 7.13 -10.21 -9.55
CA TYR A 52 5.94 -11.05 -9.52
C TYR A 52 5.03 -10.82 -10.75
N GLN A 53 4.80 -9.56 -11.12
CA GLN A 53 4.06 -9.19 -12.34
C GLN A 53 4.72 -9.73 -13.60
N PHE A 54 6.04 -9.64 -13.69
CA PHE A 54 6.83 -10.21 -14.77
C PHE A 54 6.68 -11.75 -14.83
N GLY A 55 6.75 -12.41 -13.68
CA GLY A 55 6.57 -13.86 -13.57
C GLY A 55 5.20 -14.35 -14.06
N ILE A 56 4.12 -13.66 -13.67
CA ILE A 56 2.76 -13.98 -14.14
C ILE A 56 2.60 -13.69 -15.64
N GLY A 57 3.18 -12.58 -16.14
CA GLY A 57 3.12 -12.24 -17.55
C GLY A 57 3.73 -13.33 -18.44
N ILE A 58 4.94 -13.80 -18.09
CA ILE A 58 5.62 -14.88 -18.82
C ILE A 58 4.85 -16.20 -18.73
N SER A 59 4.36 -16.55 -17.53
CA SER A 59 3.64 -17.82 -17.36
C SER A 59 2.35 -17.85 -18.19
N GLY A 60 1.64 -16.73 -18.32
CA GLY A 60 0.46 -16.60 -19.18
C GLY A 60 0.79 -16.84 -20.66
N ILE A 61 1.83 -16.20 -21.18
CA ILE A 61 2.26 -16.36 -22.58
C ILE A 61 2.68 -17.81 -22.86
N LEU A 62 3.46 -18.41 -21.97
CA LEU A 62 3.88 -19.81 -22.08
C LEU A 62 2.68 -20.76 -22.05
N ALA A 63 1.72 -20.54 -21.16
CA ALA A 63 0.55 -21.40 -21.06
C ALA A 63 -0.28 -21.34 -22.35
N VAL A 64 -0.52 -20.15 -22.91
CA VAL A 64 -1.22 -20.01 -24.21
C VAL A 64 -0.44 -20.69 -25.33
N GLY A 65 0.88 -20.51 -25.38
CA GLY A 65 1.73 -21.14 -26.40
C GLY A 65 1.67 -22.68 -26.37
N MET A 66 1.73 -23.26 -25.16
CA MET A 66 1.64 -24.72 -24.97
C MET A 66 0.25 -25.27 -25.31
N ILE A 67 -0.83 -24.53 -25.00
CA ILE A 67 -2.19 -24.92 -25.36
C ILE A 67 -2.35 -24.92 -26.89
N VAL A 68 -1.88 -23.87 -27.59
CA VAL A 68 -1.97 -23.78 -29.06
C VAL A 68 -1.16 -24.88 -29.72
N PHE A 69 0.09 -25.10 -29.28
CA PHE A 69 0.93 -26.15 -29.85
C PHE A 69 0.35 -27.54 -29.60
N GLY A 70 -0.14 -27.81 -28.39
CA GLY A 70 -0.81 -29.07 -28.06
C GLY A 70 -2.08 -29.29 -28.89
N ALA A 71 -2.86 -28.23 -29.15
CA ALA A 71 -4.06 -28.29 -29.98
C ALA A 71 -3.74 -28.59 -31.46
N ILE A 72 -2.69 -27.96 -32.01
CA ILE A 72 -2.22 -28.25 -33.38
C ILE A 72 -1.71 -29.70 -33.45
N LEU A 73 -0.91 -30.14 -32.48
CA LEU A 73 -0.39 -31.50 -32.43
C LEU A 73 -1.52 -32.52 -32.34
N TYR A 74 -2.53 -32.30 -31.49
CA TYR A 74 -3.69 -33.16 -31.38
C TYR A 74 -4.47 -33.26 -32.70
N SER A 75 -4.72 -32.11 -33.35
CA SER A 75 -5.55 -32.01 -34.56
C SER A 75 -4.86 -32.60 -35.79
N THR A 76 -3.54 -32.48 -35.89
CA THR A 76 -2.76 -32.97 -37.03
C THR A 76 -2.30 -34.42 -36.90
N SER A 77 -2.49 -35.05 -35.74
CA SER A 77 -2.03 -36.42 -35.44
C SER A 77 -3.06 -37.52 -35.71
N ALA A 78 -3.97 -37.31 -36.66
CA ALA A 78 -5.00 -38.29 -37.02
C ALA A 78 -4.39 -39.67 -37.33
N GLY A 79 -4.90 -40.72 -36.67
CA GLY A 79 -4.43 -42.10 -36.85
C GLY A 79 -3.18 -42.49 -36.04
N GLN A 80 -2.57 -41.58 -35.27
CA GLN A 80 -1.43 -41.86 -34.39
C GLN A 80 -1.79 -41.57 -32.93
N GLY A 81 -2.26 -42.61 -32.23
CA GLY A 81 -2.75 -42.49 -30.85
C GLY A 81 -1.75 -41.88 -29.88
N ASP A 82 -0.45 -42.18 -30.03
CA ASP A 82 0.59 -41.66 -29.15
C ASP A 82 0.74 -40.14 -29.26
N ARG A 83 0.72 -39.59 -30.48
CA ARG A 83 0.83 -38.13 -30.69
C ARG A 83 -0.42 -37.37 -30.29
N GLN A 84 -1.60 -38.00 -30.45
CA GLN A 84 -2.85 -37.45 -29.93
C GLN A 84 -2.83 -37.38 -28.40
N ARG A 85 -2.28 -38.40 -27.73
CA ARG A 85 -2.10 -38.40 -26.28
C ARG A 85 -1.12 -37.31 -25.85
N GLU A 86 0.02 -37.18 -26.53
CA GLU A 86 1.01 -36.14 -26.25
C GLU A 86 0.41 -34.72 -26.35
N GLY A 87 -0.38 -34.43 -27.38
CA GLY A 87 -1.06 -33.13 -27.53
C GLY A 87 -2.06 -32.85 -26.39
N LYS A 88 -2.82 -33.87 -25.97
CA LYS A 88 -3.73 -33.76 -24.81
C LYS A 88 -2.97 -33.53 -23.51
N ASP A 89 -1.92 -34.31 -23.27
CA ASP A 89 -1.11 -34.21 -22.05
C ASP A 89 -0.50 -32.81 -21.91
N MET A 90 -0.08 -32.20 -23.03
CA MET A 90 0.42 -30.83 -23.07
C MET A 90 -0.63 -29.80 -22.67
N ILE A 91 -1.84 -29.89 -23.23
CA ILE A 91 -2.95 -28.99 -22.90
C ILE A 91 -3.31 -29.14 -21.42
N THR A 92 -3.48 -30.37 -20.93
CA THR A 92 -3.86 -30.61 -19.53
C THR A 92 -2.80 -30.11 -18.56
N SER A 93 -1.51 -30.27 -18.89
CA SER A 93 -0.41 -29.78 -18.05
C SER A 93 -0.40 -28.26 -17.96
N ALA A 94 -0.67 -27.56 -19.08
CA ALA A 94 -0.80 -26.11 -19.08
C ALA A 94 -1.98 -25.63 -18.24
N LEU A 95 -3.13 -26.30 -18.33
CA LEU A 95 -4.32 -25.99 -17.52
C LEU A 95 -4.06 -26.19 -16.02
N TRP A 96 -3.39 -27.28 -15.63
CA TRP A 96 -2.98 -27.50 -14.24
C TRP A 96 -2.00 -26.44 -13.74
N GLY A 97 -1.09 -25.96 -14.60
CA GLY A 97 -0.18 -24.86 -14.27
C GLY A 97 -0.93 -23.55 -13.99
N ILE A 98 -1.88 -23.17 -14.85
CA ILE A 98 -2.74 -22.00 -14.63
C ILE A 98 -3.56 -22.16 -13.34
N LEU A 99 -4.15 -23.33 -13.14
CA LEU A 99 -4.96 -23.63 -11.96
C LEU A 99 -4.14 -23.53 -10.66
N LEU A 100 -2.90 -24.03 -10.66
CA LEU A 100 -1.98 -23.90 -9.52
C LEU A 100 -1.63 -22.44 -9.25
N LEU A 101 -1.32 -21.67 -10.29
CA LEU A 101 -0.97 -20.25 -10.14
C LEU A 101 -2.15 -19.45 -9.58
N PHE A 102 -3.33 -19.63 -10.15
CA PHE A 102 -4.55 -18.98 -9.67
C PHE A 102 -4.97 -19.45 -8.28
N GLY A 103 -4.87 -20.76 -8.02
CA GLY A 103 -5.17 -21.36 -6.73
C GLY A 103 -4.26 -20.84 -5.62
N ALA A 104 -2.96 -20.70 -5.88
CA ALA A 104 -2.02 -20.12 -4.93
C ALA A 104 -2.41 -18.68 -4.55
N TYR A 105 -2.77 -17.85 -5.54
CA TYR A 105 -3.25 -16.48 -5.29
C TYR A 105 -4.52 -16.47 -4.42
N LEU A 106 -5.50 -17.32 -4.74
CA LEU A 106 -6.75 -17.40 -3.97
C LEU A 106 -6.50 -17.84 -2.53
N ILE A 107 -5.65 -18.84 -2.30
CA ILE A 107 -5.32 -19.31 -0.95
C ILE A 107 -4.67 -18.19 -0.14
N LEU A 108 -3.65 -17.51 -0.70
CA LEU A 108 -2.98 -16.39 -0.05
C LEU A 108 -3.96 -15.28 0.31
N LYS A 109 -4.79 -14.85 -0.66
CA LYS A 109 -5.79 -13.81 -0.47
C LYS A 109 -6.87 -14.19 0.55
N THR A 110 -7.25 -15.45 0.60
CA THR A 110 -8.29 -15.95 1.52
C THR A 110 -7.78 -16.03 2.96
N ILE A 111 -6.53 -16.46 3.17
CA ILE A 111 -5.92 -16.52 4.50
C ILE A 111 -5.67 -15.11 5.03
N ASN A 112 -5.04 -14.27 4.21
CA ASN A 112 -4.80 -12.87 4.56
C ASN A 112 -4.55 -12.03 3.30
N PRO A 113 -5.43 -11.06 2.97
CA PRO A 113 -5.24 -10.19 1.81
C PRO A 113 -3.94 -9.35 1.89
N ASP A 114 -3.38 -9.14 3.08
CA ASP A 114 -2.11 -8.44 3.26
C ASP A 114 -0.90 -9.24 2.74
N LEU A 115 -1.02 -10.55 2.49
CA LEU A 115 0.06 -11.37 1.92
C LEU A 115 0.25 -11.15 0.41
N VAL A 116 -0.78 -10.65 -0.25
CA VAL A 116 -0.71 -10.27 -1.68
C VAL A 116 -0.56 -8.75 -1.85
N LEU A 117 -0.70 -7.98 -0.77
CA LEU A 117 -0.48 -6.53 -0.71
C LEU A 117 0.88 -6.25 -0.05
N LEU A 118 1.93 -6.10 -0.86
CA LEU A 118 3.26 -5.80 -0.35
C LEU A 118 3.31 -4.34 0.13
N ARG A 119 3.34 -4.15 1.45
CA ARG A 119 3.61 -2.86 2.10
C ARG A 119 5.10 -2.70 2.36
N GLU A 120 5.60 -1.47 2.30
CA GLU A 120 6.89 -1.11 2.89
C GLU A 120 6.89 -1.54 4.35
N PRO A 121 7.85 -2.36 4.79
CA PRO A 121 8.11 -2.51 6.20
C PRO A 121 8.43 -1.11 6.72
N ASN A 122 7.62 -0.60 7.63
CA ASN A 122 8.00 0.53 8.48
C ASN A 122 9.06 0.03 9.46
N ALA A 123 10.21 -0.40 8.94
CA ALA A 123 11.37 -0.60 9.77
C ALA A 123 11.76 0.79 10.28
N PRO A 124 12.01 0.97 11.59
CA PRO A 124 12.68 2.18 12.03
C PRO A 124 13.94 2.31 11.18
N VAL A 125 14.07 3.42 10.47
CA VAL A 125 15.24 3.68 9.65
C VAL A 125 16.40 3.76 10.61
N PHE A 126 17.21 2.69 10.71
CA PHE A 126 18.51 2.75 11.35
C PHE A 126 19.43 3.50 10.38
N ILE A 127 19.27 4.82 10.31
CA ILE A 127 20.27 5.68 9.68
C ILE A 127 21.52 5.50 10.54
N PRO A 128 22.67 5.08 9.98
CA PRO A 128 23.94 5.22 10.66
C PRO A 128 24.09 6.71 10.94
N HIS A 129 23.85 7.06 12.19
CA HIS A 129 23.85 8.42 12.65
C HIS A 129 25.30 8.88 12.67
N GLU A 130 25.78 9.41 11.55
CA GLU A 130 26.81 10.43 11.63
C GLU A 130 26.20 11.56 12.47
N LEU A 131 26.84 11.83 13.61
CA LEU A 131 26.32 12.53 14.79
C LEU A 131 25.78 13.95 14.47
N GLN A 132 24.62 14.03 13.83
CA GLN A 132 23.84 15.25 13.72
C GLN A 132 23.07 15.42 15.04
N PRO A 133 22.96 16.61 15.64
CA PRO A 133 22.20 16.73 16.88
C PRO A 133 20.76 16.22 16.67
N ILE A 134 20.25 15.38 17.58
CA ILE A 134 18.94 14.68 17.48
C ILE A 134 17.78 15.62 17.07
N SER A 135 17.85 16.90 17.41
CA SER A 135 16.88 17.93 16.99
C SER A 135 16.85 18.15 15.47
N THR A 136 18.00 18.15 14.79
CA THR A 136 18.08 18.36 13.33
C THR A 136 17.48 17.20 12.54
N TYR A 137 17.71 15.96 12.97
CA TYR A 137 17.08 14.79 12.37
C TYR A 137 15.55 14.84 12.54
N ARG A 138 15.08 15.12 13.76
CA ARG A 138 13.65 15.26 14.08
C ARG A 138 12.97 16.27 13.15
N LEU A 139 13.55 17.46 13.04
CA LEU A 139 13.01 18.54 12.21
C LEU A 139 12.98 18.16 10.73
N ALA A 140 14.03 17.52 10.21
CA ALA A 140 14.09 17.07 8.83
C ALA A 140 13.04 15.99 8.50
N GLU A 141 12.85 15.01 9.40
CA GLU A 141 11.82 13.98 9.23
C GLU A 141 10.41 14.57 9.31
N ALA A 142 10.16 15.42 10.30
CA ALA A 142 8.88 16.10 10.43
C ALA A 142 8.57 16.96 9.19
N GLN A 143 9.56 17.67 8.65
CA GLN A 143 9.37 18.47 7.43
C GLN A 143 8.91 17.61 6.26
N LYS A 144 9.50 16.43 6.04
CA LYS A 144 9.05 15.50 4.99
C LYS A 144 7.57 15.10 5.16
N ILE A 145 7.12 14.90 6.40
CA ILE A 145 5.73 14.56 6.69
C ILE A 145 4.82 15.77 6.43
N ARG A 146 5.24 16.98 6.80
CA ARG A 146 4.54 18.23 6.49
C ARG A 146 4.41 18.49 5.00
N ASP A 147 5.45 18.19 4.23
CA ASP A 147 5.43 18.34 2.77
C ASP A 147 4.38 17.41 2.15
N LYS A 148 4.25 16.17 2.66
CA LYS A 148 3.18 15.24 2.25
C LYS A 148 1.78 15.79 2.54
N PHE A 149 1.57 16.35 3.73
CA PHE A 149 0.29 16.97 4.08
C PHE A 149 -0.01 18.21 3.23
N THR A 150 0.99 19.05 3.01
CA THR A 150 0.87 20.25 2.17
C THR A 150 0.52 19.88 0.74
N ALA A 151 1.20 18.88 0.17
CA ALA A 151 0.91 18.37 -1.18
C ALA A 151 -0.52 17.82 -1.31
N ALA A 152 -1.06 17.23 -0.24
CA ALA A 152 -2.44 16.76 -0.17
C ALA A 152 -3.46 17.86 0.17
N GLY A 153 -3.02 19.09 0.44
CA GLY A 153 -3.91 20.20 0.85
C GLY A 153 -4.46 20.06 2.28
N VAL A 154 -3.75 19.34 3.15
CA VAL A 154 -4.00 19.25 4.59
C VAL A 154 -3.20 20.35 5.29
N GLY A 155 -3.88 21.22 6.04
CA GLY A 155 -3.23 22.29 6.79
C GLY A 155 -2.69 21.80 8.14
N ILE A 156 -1.70 22.51 8.67
CA ILE A 156 -1.22 22.36 10.05
C ILE A 156 -1.21 23.75 10.66
N ASN A 157 -1.86 23.93 11.82
CA ASN A 157 -2.11 25.24 12.41
C ASN A 157 -0.85 25.94 12.95
N LYS A 158 0.20 25.18 13.30
CA LYS A 158 1.42 25.67 13.94
C LYS A 158 2.69 25.12 13.28
N PRO A 159 3.83 25.81 13.44
CA PRO A 159 5.13 25.30 13.02
C PRO A 159 5.51 24.03 13.77
N GLU A 160 6.57 23.38 13.28
CA GLU A 160 7.14 22.19 13.92
C GLU A 160 7.78 22.52 15.26
N CYS A 161 7.70 21.58 16.20
CA CYS A 161 8.33 21.71 17.50
C CYS A 161 9.85 21.67 17.35
N SER A 162 10.54 22.65 17.96
CA SER A 162 12.00 22.69 17.94
C SER A 162 12.59 21.60 18.83
N ASN A 163 11.91 21.31 19.93
CA ASN A 163 12.27 20.29 20.90
C ASN A 163 11.07 19.40 21.25
N ALA A 164 11.35 18.20 21.78
CA ALA A 164 10.31 17.25 22.17
C ALA A 164 9.41 17.71 23.34
N ALA A 165 9.87 18.69 24.14
CA ALA A 165 9.14 19.23 25.29
C ALA A 165 8.28 20.46 24.95
N ASP A 166 8.38 20.97 23.72
CA ASP A 166 7.60 22.13 23.31
C ASP A 166 6.11 21.75 23.24
N THR A 167 5.26 22.64 23.73
CA THR A 167 3.79 22.46 23.82
C THR A 167 3.03 23.46 22.94
N ASP A 168 3.68 24.55 22.51
CA ASP A 168 3.09 25.59 21.64
C ASP A 168 3.49 25.41 20.17
N CYS A 169 3.33 24.19 19.68
CA CYS A 169 3.65 23.76 18.33
C CYS A 169 2.79 22.53 18.01
N THR A 170 2.83 22.06 16.77
CA THR A 170 2.06 20.88 16.37
C THR A 170 2.99 19.90 15.70
N SER A 171 3.52 18.93 16.43
CA SER A 171 4.53 18.04 15.87
C SER A 171 3.90 16.95 15.03
N VAL A 172 4.52 16.62 13.90
CA VAL A 172 4.14 15.44 13.09
C VAL A 172 5.25 14.40 13.02
N TYR A 173 6.32 14.61 13.80
CA TYR A 173 7.49 13.75 13.82
C TYR A 173 7.15 12.32 14.27
N GLY A 174 7.49 11.34 13.43
CA GLY A 174 7.27 9.92 13.71
C GLY A 174 5.79 9.54 13.84
N LEU A 175 4.89 10.29 13.20
CA LEU A 175 3.54 9.79 12.94
C LEU A 175 3.62 8.50 12.09
N PRO A 176 2.85 7.45 12.44
CA PRO A 176 2.81 6.24 11.66
C PRO A 176 2.41 6.50 10.20
N GLY A 177 3.07 5.81 9.26
CA GLY A 177 2.80 5.98 7.83
C GLY A 177 1.34 5.77 7.45
N LYS A 178 0.66 4.81 8.10
CA LYS A 178 -0.78 4.57 7.89
C LYS A 178 -1.64 5.73 8.38
N THR A 179 -1.33 6.33 9.52
CA THR A 179 -2.02 7.52 10.04
C THR A 179 -1.91 8.68 9.06
N ILE A 180 -0.73 8.91 8.49
CA ILE A 180 -0.51 9.94 7.46
C ILE A 180 -1.42 9.69 6.24
N GLN A 181 -1.49 8.45 5.77
CA GLN A 181 -2.35 8.06 4.64
C GLN A 181 -3.83 8.21 4.97
N ASP A 182 -4.26 7.82 6.16
CA ASP A 182 -5.66 7.92 6.60
C ASP A 182 -6.12 9.40 6.67
N ILE A 183 -5.26 10.32 7.14
CA ILE A 183 -5.56 11.76 7.15
C ILE A 183 -5.69 12.31 5.72
N ILE A 184 -4.80 11.90 4.81
CA ILE A 184 -4.87 12.29 3.39
C ILE A 184 -6.14 11.71 2.74
N ALA A 185 -6.52 10.48 3.08
CA ALA A 185 -7.75 9.86 2.60
C ALA A 185 -9.00 10.61 3.06
N ILE A 186 -9.04 11.08 4.32
CA ILE A 186 -10.12 11.94 4.82
C ILE A 186 -10.20 13.23 3.98
N LYS A 187 -9.06 13.91 3.75
CA LYS A 187 -9.01 15.14 2.97
C LYS A 187 -9.53 14.94 1.54
N ASN A 188 -9.07 13.88 0.87
CA ASN A 188 -9.47 13.56 -0.50
C ASN A 188 -10.94 13.15 -0.57
N GLY A 189 -11.42 12.38 0.41
CA GLY A 189 -12.78 11.86 0.44
C GLY A 189 -13.84 12.90 0.75
N CYS A 190 -13.57 13.83 1.67
CA CYS A 190 -14.51 14.91 1.99
C CYS A 190 -14.36 16.13 1.08
N ASN A 191 -13.22 16.27 0.39
CA ASN A 191 -12.80 17.48 -0.34
C ASN A 191 -13.02 18.77 0.49
N CYS A 192 -12.63 18.72 1.75
CA CYS A 192 -12.95 19.74 2.74
C CYS A 192 -11.71 20.28 3.44
N ASP A 193 -11.87 21.32 4.25
CA ASP A 193 -10.77 21.94 4.98
C ASP A 193 -10.38 21.10 6.21
N VAL A 194 -9.36 20.26 6.05
CA VAL A 194 -8.75 19.45 7.11
C VAL A 194 -7.51 20.17 7.62
N VAL A 195 -7.50 20.48 8.92
CA VAL A 195 -6.35 21.09 9.58
C VAL A 195 -5.98 20.32 10.83
N ILE A 196 -4.74 19.88 10.90
CA ILE A 196 -4.13 19.25 12.06
C ILE A 196 -3.83 20.35 13.09
N THR A 197 -4.31 20.15 14.30
CA THR A 197 -4.10 21.04 15.45
C THR A 197 -3.18 20.47 16.51
N GLY A 198 -2.96 19.15 16.47
CA GLY A 198 -2.08 18.44 17.38
C GLY A 198 -1.69 17.06 16.86
N GLY A 199 -0.52 16.57 17.25
CA GLY A 199 0.06 15.33 16.76
C GLY A 199 0.98 14.67 17.79
N THR A 200 2.29 14.80 17.64
CA THR A 200 3.31 14.12 18.47
C THR A 200 4.03 15.05 19.44
N GLU A 201 3.49 16.25 19.67
CA GLU A 201 4.01 17.21 20.66
C GLU A 201 3.81 16.72 22.11
N ALA A 202 4.57 17.33 23.02
CA ALA A 202 4.32 17.15 24.45
C ALA A 202 3.01 17.85 24.81
N GLY A 203 2.10 17.18 25.52
CA GLY A 203 0.79 17.79 25.82
C GLY A 203 -0.07 17.02 26.80
N HIS A 204 -0.37 15.74 26.56
CA HIS A 204 -1.10 14.85 27.47
C HIS A 204 -0.74 13.39 27.15
N GLN A 205 -1.09 12.42 28.01
CA GLN A 205 -0.65 11.01 27.91
C GLN A 205 -1.10 10.25 26.64
N SER A 206 -1.95 10.84 25.80
CA SER A 206 -2.48 10.21 24.59
C SER A 206 -1.68 10.48 23.32
N HIS A 207 -0.76 11.46 23.31
CA HIS A 207 0.06 11.78 22.14
C HIS A 207 1.48 11.24 22.27
N GLY A 208 2.17 11.06 21.13
CA GLY A 208 3.57 10.67 21.13
C GLY A 208 4.03 10.06 19.81
N VAL A 209 5.36 9.99 19.67
CA VAL A 209 6.03 9.38 18.51
C VAL A 209 5.58 7.92 18.37
N GLY A 210 5.19 7.51 17.16
CA GLY A 210 4.69 6.16 16.86
C GLY A 210 3.24 5.90 17.28
N ASN A 211 2.58 6.86 17.95
CA ASN A 211 1.18 6.72 18.34
C ASN A 211 0.27 7.22 17.19
N PRO A 212 -0.73 6.45 16.74
CA PRO A 212 -1.66 6.86 15.68
C PRO A 212 -2.73 7.87 16.16
N MET A 213 -2.36 8.82 17.01
CA MET A 213 -3.25 9.85 17.56
C MET A 213 -3.01 11.19 16.88
N ILE A 214 -4.08 11.87 16.48
CA ILE A 214 -4.05 13.20 15.88
C ILE A 214 -5.21 14.04 16.41
N ASP A 215 -5.00 15.34 16.56
CA ASP A 215 -6.07 16.30 16.76
C ASP A 215 -6.37 17.02 15.44
N LEU A 216 -7.62 16.95 14.99
CA LEU A 216 -8.10 17.74 13.87
C LEU A 216 -8.94 18.90 14.37
N ARG A 217 -8.74 20.09 13.79
CA ARG A 217 -9.63 21.24 13.98
C ARG A 217 -11.06 20.81 13.72
N TYR A 218 -11.96 21.14 14.64
CA TYR A 218 -13.37 20.86 14.40
C TYR A 218 -13.86 21.60 13.15
N ASN A 219 -14.34 20.83 12.19
CA ASN A 219 -15.06 21.28 11.02
C ASN A 219 -16.23 20.31 10.82
N LYS A 220 -17.45 20.85 10.72
CA LYS A 220 -18.67 20.04 10.63
C LYS A 220 -18.61 19.06 9.45
N THR A 221 -18.16 19.52 8.29
CA THR A 221 -18.03 18.69 7.08
C THR A 221 -17.05 17.53 7.28
N VAL A 222 -15.91 17.81 7.92
CA VAL A 222 -14.92 16.77 8.27
C VAL A 222 -15.55 15.75 9.21
N ALA A 223 -16.18 16.21 10.29
CA ALA A 223 -16.76 15.36 11.34
C ALA A 223 -17.89 14.46 10.80
N ASP A 224 -18.80 15.03 10.01
CA ASP A 224 -19.89 14.30 9.36
C ASP A 224 -19.35 13.23 8.42
N TRP A 225 -18.36 13.58 7.59
CA TRP A 225 -17.79 12.65 6.62
C TRP A 225 -17.06 11.48 7.29
N ILE A 226 -16.25 11.76 8.32
CA ILE A 226 -15.55 10.73 9.10
C ILE A 226 -16.55 9.76 9.71
N LYS A 227 -17.62 10.28 10.33
CA LYS A 227 -18.65 9.46 10.98
C LYS A 227 -19.39 8.57 9.98
N ALA A 228 -19.62 9.04 8.76
CA ALA A 228 -20.33 8.28 7.74
C ALA A 228 -19.45 7.26 7.00
N ASN A 229 -18.18 7.59 6.74
CA ASN A 229 -17.38 6.85 5.76
C ASN A 229 -16.06 6.27 6.32
N PHE A 230 -15.62 6.70 7.51
CA PHE A 230 -14.23 6.46 7.94
C PHE A 230 -14.07 5.79 9.31
N LEU A 231 -15.18 5.45 10.00
CA LEU A 231 -15.13 4.77 11.29
C LEU A 231 -14.45 3.38 11.24
N GLY A 232 -14.43 2.73 10.06
CA GLY A 232 -13.73 1.47 9.87
C GLY A 232 -12.23 1.54 10.18
N ASN A 233 -11.61 2.72 10.00
CA ASN A 233 -10.19 2.96 10.16
C ASN A 233 -9.82 3.61 11.51
N ILE A 234 -10.81 3.87 12.37
CA ILE A 234 -10.65 4.61 13.62
C ILE A 234 -10.95 3.69 14.81
N THR A 235 -10.14 3.73 15.86
CA THR A 235 -10.41 3.01 17.13
C THR A 235 -11.20 3.85 18.10
N ALA A 236 -10.96 5.17 18.13
CA ALA A 236 -11.62 6.10 19.04
C ALA A 236 -11.67 7.53 18.47
N ILE A 237 -12.74 8.26 18.79
CA ILE A 237 -12.88 9.71 18.61
C ILE A 237 -13.34 10.30 19.93
N CYS A 238 -12.50 11.10 20.56
CA CYS A 238 -12.83 11.89 21.74
C CYS A 238 -13.12 13.34 21.32
N THR A 239 -14.12 13.94 21.98
CA THR A 239 -14.53 15.33 21.72
C THR A 239 -15.00 15.98 23.00
N THR A 240 -15.32 17.28 22.98
CA THR A 240 -16.06 17.95 24.05
C THR A 240 -17.50 17.45 24.14
N ASP A 241 -18.20 17.75 25.24
CA ASP A 241 -19.62 17.37 25.41
C ASP A 241 -20.54 18.06 24.38
N ALA A 242 -20.18 19.26 23.92
CA ALA A 242 -20.91 19.95 22.84
C ALA A 242 -20.89 19.20 21.51
N LEU A 243 -19.89 18.33 21.30
CA LEU A 243 -19.68 17.55 20.08
C LEU A 243 -19.92 16.04 20.30
N GLN A 244 -20.60 15.64 21.38
CA GLN A 244 -20.80 14.24 21.76
C GLN A 244 -21.35 13.34 20.64
N GLN A 245 -22.10 13.91 19.69
CA GLN A 245 -22.63 13.19 18.53
C GLN A 245 -21.55 12.62 17.59
N TYR A 246 -20.33 13.14 17.63
CA TYR A 246 -19.19 12.67 16.84
C TYR A 246 -18.25 11.75 17.62
N ARG A 247 -18.51 11.50 18.91
CA ARG A 247 -17.73 10.55 19.70
C ARG A 247 -17.89 9.13 19.16
N HIS A 248 -16.80 8.40 19.19
CA HIS A 248 -16.76 7.00 18.81
C HIS A 248 -15.85 6.28 19.81
N ASN A 249 -16.39 5.29 20.54
CA ASN A 249 -15.60 4.41 21.42
C ASN A 249 -14.60 5.15 22.34
N CYS A 250 -14.99 6.30 22.88
CA CYS A 250 -14.16 7.09 23.79
C CYS A 250 -14.95 7.56 25.02
N ASN A 251 -14.36 7.35 26.19
CA ASN A 251 -14.91 7.79 27.48
C ASN A 251 -14.25 9.08 28.01
N PHE A 252 -13.12 9.48 27.41
CA PHE A 252 -12.44 10.71 27.76
C PHE A 252 -13.17 11.93 27.17
N LYS A 253 -13.25 13.01 27.95
CA LYS A 253 -13.89 14.25 27.54
C LYS A 253 -12.83 15.29 27.25
N GLU A 254 -12.73 15.72 25.99
CA GLU A 254 -11.83 16.78 25.62
C GLU A 254 -12.21 18.10 26.27
N THR A 255 -11.20 18.90 26.59
CA THR A 255 -11.36 20.26 27.14
C THR A 255 -11.44 21.32 26.05
N GLN A 256 -10.91 21.02 24.85
CA GLN A 256 -10.86 21.92 23.70
C GLN A 256 -11.72 21.40 22.54
N THR A 257 -12.25 22.33 21.74
CA THR A 257 -13.13 21.98 20.61
C THR A 257 -12.32 21.54 19.40
N HIS A 258 -11.99 20.25 19.36
CA HIS A 258 -11.33 19.55 18.25
C HIS A 258 -11.84 18.11 18.17
N LEU A 259 -11.42 17.37 17.14
CA LEU A 259 -11.62 15.92 17.03
C LEU A 259 -10.30 15.24 17.41
N HIS A 260 -10.27 14.57 18.57
CA HIS A 260 -9.13 13.80 19.04
C HIS A 260 -9.29 12.36 18.54
N ILE A 261 -8.57 11.99 17.48
CA ILE A 261 -8.82 10.77 16.71
C ILE A 261 -7.67 9.80 16.87
N GLN A 262 -8.01 8.55 17.20
CA GLN A 262 -7.09 7.42 17.17
C GLN A 262 -7.34 6.55 15.95
N PHE A 263 -6.34 6.40 15.08
CA PHE A 263 -6.42 5.51 13.93
C PHE A 263 -6.00 4.08 14.27
N LYS A 264 -6.50 3.13 13.51
CA LYS A 264 -6.01 1.74 13.49
C LYS A 264 -4.67 1.69 12.75
N LEU A 265 -3.69 1.00 13.31
CA LEU A 265 -2.43 0.66 12.62
C LEU A 265 -2.59 -0.54 11.69
#